data_AF-A0A177Q1Q4-F1
#
_entry.id   AF-A0A177Q1Q4-F1
#
_cell.length_a   1.000
_cell.length_b   1.000
_cell.length_c   1.000
_cell.angle_alpha   90.00
_cell.angle_beta   90.00
_cell.angle_gamma   90.00
#
_symmetry.space_group_name_H-M   'P 1'
#
loop_
_entity.id
_entity.type
_entity.pdbx_description
1 polymer ?
#
loop_
_entity_poly.entity_id
_entity_poly.type
_entity_poly.pdbx_seq_one_letter_code
_entity_poly.pdbx_strand_id
1 'polypeptide(L)'
;MNDSRMDDLLDEFLVSGTLPETVTREEREEVLALTAALGPVQEARATAETEARLSTPIARARFESFVAGQEDALRTSAAPAVTPPIRRGWWSRTFGSYRAIGTAGAAAALGLVALIAVLVSQGSFGGAETASALTPGDYAQLSGVITDVAEADDGLHVTVAAQFEQVKVLVSPETAYTEPVTGGLPPLTAGRSVLIAGIIGQDRIIAAQTLSLADRGTVPAVTQPKALKAGDAPIEGVITLLTLGPEGKRAKVVVETASGRSFLVTVTVRSAGELLQDAAAAVGVRVRVTHEAGDAAGLFRLTALARRNAPTAAAIPDATPPAAGTPEAASSDAGTFVRVQGVILSRVANVLRVQTERGIVAVVIRAETTILLDESGLTREGFAAGETLIGHTVTVSGGLERPIARVVADVIVVGPKER
;
A
#
# COMPACT_ATOMS: atom_id res chain seq x y z
N MET A 1 -30.74 -43.99 16.21
CA MET A 1 -29.98 -43.83 14.95
C MET A 1 -28.55 -44.29 15.23
N ASN A 2 -27.87 -44.92 14.27
CA ASN A 2 -26.52 -45.45 14.50
C ASN A 2 -25.52 -44.46 13.89
N ASP A 3 -24.67 -43.83 14.69
CA ASP A 3 -23.82 -42.69 14.26
C ASP A 3 -22.95 -43.03 13.04
N SER A 4 -22.41 -44.25 12.99
CA SER A 4 -21.62 -44.76 11.86
C SER A 4 -22.37 -44.74 10.52
N ARG A 5 -23.70 -44.91 10.53
CA ARG A 5 -24.51 -44.88 9.31
C ARG A 5 -24.74 -43.44 8.83
N MET A 6 -24.77 -42.47 9.74
CA MET A 6 -24.90 -41.06 9.37
C MET A 6 -23.59 -40.54 8.76
N ASP A 7 -22.45 -40.95 9.32
CA ASP A 7 -21.12 -40.61 8.79
C ASP A 7 -20.92 -41.19 7.38
N ASP A 8 -21.27 -42.46 7.15
CA ASP A 8 -21.18 -43.10 5.83
C ASP A 8 -22.05 -42.37 4.77
N LEU A 9 -23.27 -41.96 5.15
CA LEU A 9 -24.19 -41.21 4.28
C LEU A 9 -23.70 -39.78 4.00
N LEU A 10 -23.06 -39.14 4.98
CA LEU A 10 -22.45 -37.81 4.80
C LEU A 10 -21.26 -37.88 3.85
N ASP A 11 -20.36 -38.84 4.02
CA ASP A 11 -19.20 -39.01 3.13
C ASP A 11 -19.64 -39.34 1.70
N GLU A 12 -20.63 -40.23 1.53
CA GLU A 12 -21.16 -40.57 0.20
C GLU A 12 -21.85 -39.37 -0.47
N PHE A 13 -22.59 -38.55 0.30
CA PHE A 13 -23.24 -37.35 -0.21
C PHE A 13 -22.21 -36.25 -0.58
N LEU A 14 -21.16 -36.08 0.22
CA LEU A 14 -20.09 -35.12 -0.04
C LEU A 14 -19.27 -35.48 -1.30
N VAL A 15 -19.13 -36.78 -1.61
CA VAL A 15 -18.39 -37.24 -2.80
C VAL A 15 -19.25 -37.23 -4.07
N SER A 16 -20.49 -37.69 -3.99
CA SER A 16 -21.35 -37.92 -5.17
C SER A 16 -22.36 -36.80 -5.45
N GLY A 17 -22.67 -35.97 -4.46
CA GLY A 17 -23.73 -34.95 -4.53
C GLY A 17 -25.15 -35.51 -4.49
N THR A 18 -25.32 -36.82 -4.31
CA THR A 18 -26.63 -37.50 -4.31
C THR A 18 -26.76 -38.50 -3.16
N LEU A 19 -27.90 -38.51 -2.48
CA LEU A 19 -28.20 -39.51 -1.45
C LEU A 19 -28.72 -40.82 -2.07
N PRO A 20 -28.32 -41.99 -1.56
CA PRO A 20 -28.87 -43.27 -1.99
C PRO A 20 -30.40 -43.35 -1.84
N GLU A 21 -31.07 -44.10 -2.72
CA GLU A 21 -32.53 -44.29 -2.66
C GLU A 21 -32.98 -45.06 -1.40
N THR A 22 -32.04 -45.71 -0.71
CA THR A 22 -32.25 -46.48 0.52
C THR A 22 -32.30 -45.61 1.78
N VAL A 23 -32.07 -44.30 1.66
CA VAL A 23 -32.06 -43.33 2.78
C VAL A 23 -33.48 -42.99 3.20
N THR A 24 -33.74 -43.10 4.51
CA THR A 24 -35.05 -42.72 5.08
C THR A 24 -35.26 -41.20 5.05
N ARG A 25 -36.51 -40.76 5.22
CA ARG A 25 -36.83 -39.33 5.20
C ARG A 25 -36.11 -38.54 6.31
N GLU A 26 -36.04 -39.11 7.51
CA GLU A 26 -35.38 -38.49 8.67
C GLU A 26 -33.87 -38.37 8.45
N GLU A 27 -33.22 -39.43 7.96
CA GLU A 27 -31.79 -39.40 7.61
C GLU A 27 -31.48 -38.36 6.52
N ARG A 28 -32.36 -38.21 5.53
CA ARG A 28 -32.23 -37.21 4.47
C ARG A 28 -32.32 -35.78 5.03
N GLU A 29 -33.27 -35.51 5.92
CA GLU A 29 -33.42 -34.18 6.53
C GLU A 29 -32.20 -33.82 7.39
N GLU A 30 -31.62 -34.80 8.09
CA GLU A 30 -30.44 -34.61 8.94
C GLU A 30 -29.14 -34.42 8.14
N VAL A 31 -28.90 -35.21 7.08
CA VAL A 31 -27.75 -35.02 6.19
C VAL A 31 -27.80 -33.65 5.51
N LEU A 32 -28.99 -33.21 5.06
CA LEU A 32 -29.18 -31.89 4.45
C LEU A 32 -28.97 -30.75 5.45
N ALA A 33 -29.40 -30.92 6.70
CA ALA A 33 -29.17 -29.94 7.76
C ALA A 33 -27.66 -29.81 8.09
N LEU A 34 -26.94 -30.94 8.17
CA LEU A 34 -25.51 -30.97 8.44
C LEU A 34 -24.69 -30.40 7.27
N THR A 35 -25.07 -30.68 6.02
CA THR A 35 -24.41 -30.05 4.85
C THR A 35 -24.73 -28.57 4.72
N ALA A 36 -25.94 -28.14 5.05
CA ALA A 36 -26.26 -26.71 5.12
C ALA A 36 -25.42 -25.98 6.17
N ALA A 37 -25.13 -26.62 7.31
CA ALA A 37 -24.24 -26.10 8.33
C ALA A 37 -22.76 -26.05 7.90
N LEU A 38 -22.35 -26.89 6.95
CA LEU A 38 -21.00 -26.90 6.37
C LEU A 38 -20.79 -25.85 5.27
N GLY A 39 -21.86 -25.34 4.65
CA GLY A 39 -21.77 -24.30 3.61
C GLY A 39 -20.89 -23.10 3.99
N PRO A 40 -21.12 -22.46 5.15
CA PRO A 40 -20.29 -21.35 5.63
C PRO A 40 -18.81 -21.73 5.86
N VAL A 41 -18.53 -22.99 6.22
CA VAL A 41 -17.16 -23.49 6.44
C VAL A 41 -16.44 -23.73 5.11
N GLN A 42 -17.14 -24.26 4.11
CA GLN A 42 -16.61 -24.44 2.76
C GLN A 42 -16.36 -23.09 2.07
N GLU A 43 -17.28 -22.13 2.24
CA GLU A 43 -17.10 -20.77 1.75
C GLU A 43 -15.89 -20.11 2.42
N ALA A 44 -15.77 -20.19 3.75
CA ALA A 44 -14.60 -19.69 4.47
C ALA A 44 -13.28 -20.36 4.02
N ARG A 45 -13.31 -21.66 3.71
CA ARG A 45 -12.15 -22.38 3.17
C ARG A 45 -11.78 -21.89 1.76
N ALA A 46 -12.76 -21.72 0.88
CA ALA A 46 -12.52 -21.21 -0.47
C ALA A 46 -11.97 -19.78 -0.45
N THR A 47 -12.50 -18.93 0.42
CA THR A 47 -11.96 -17.58 0.69
C THR A 47 -10.52 -17.67 1.21
N ALA A 48 -10.24 -18.54 2.18
CA ALA A 48 -8.90 -18.71 2.73
C ALA A 48 -7.88 -19.27 1.71
N GLU A 49 -8.27 -20.20 0.84
CA GLU A 49 -7.41 -20.73 -0.22
C GLU A 49 -7.11 -19.67 -1.29
N THR A 50 -8.06 -18.80 -1.59
CA THR A 50 -7.88 -17.69 -2.54
C THR A 50 -6.99 -16.60 -1.92
N GLU A 51 -7.27 -16.22 -0.67
CA GLU A 51 -6.43 -15.29 0.11
C GLU A 51 -4.99 -15.82 0.24
N ALA A 52 -4.81 -17.13 0.47
CA ALA A 52 -3.49 -17.75 0.52
C ALA A 52 -2.74 -17.64 -0.82
N ARG A 53 -3.41 -17.85 -1.96
CA ARG A 53 -2.79 -17.72 -3.28
C ARG A 53 -2.35 -16.29 -3.58
N LEU A 54 -3.16 -15.30 -3.24
CA LEU A 54 -2.84 -13.89 -3.50
C LEU A 54 -1.86 -13.30 -2.49
N SER A 55 -1.86 -13.79 -1.25
CA SER A 55 -0.93 -13.35 -0.21
C SER A 55 0.44 -14.01 -0.32
N THR A 56 0.58 -15.18 -0.95
CA THR A 56 1.88 -15.88 -1.05
C THR A 56 2.98 -15.04 -1.74
N PRO A 57 2.74 -14.39 -2.90
CA PRO A 57 3.73 -13.50 -3.53
C PRO A 57 4.11 -12.31 -2.63
N ILE A 58 3.12 -11.75 -1.91
CA ILE A 58 3.32 -10.62 -0.99
C ILE A 58 4.12 -11.06 0.23
N ALA A 59 3.77 -12.20 0.83
CA ALA A 59 4.47 -12.79 1.96
C ALA A 59 5.92 -13.12 1.60
N ARG A 60 6.15 -13.66 0.39
CA ARG A 60 7.49 -13.89 -0.16
C ARG A 60 8.26 -12.57 -0.30
N ALA A 61 7.66 -11.54 -0.87
CA ALA A 61 8.30 -10.24 -1.00
C ALA A 61 8.67 -9.62 0.36
N ARG A 62 7.78 -9.73 1.34
CA ARG A 62 8.02 -9.30 2.72
C ARG A 62 9.16 -10.10 3.36
N PHE A 63 9.16 -11.43 3.22
CA PHE A 63 10.22 -12.29 3.75
C PHE A 63 11.58 -11.98 3.13
N GLU A 64 11.66 -11.85 1.81
CA GLU A 64 12.90 -11.50 1.11
C GLU A 64 13.40 -10.10 1.51
N SER A 65 12.49 -9.12 1.66
CA SER A 65 12.85 -7.78 2.17
C SER A 65 13.36 -7.82 3.61
N PHE A 66 12.81 -8.70 4.45
CA PHE A 66 13.25 -8.90 5.82
C PHE A 66 14.64 -9.54 5.87
N VAL A 67 14.88 -10.57 5.05
CA VAL A 67 16.20 -11.21 4.92
C VAL A 67 17.24 -10.21 4.42
N ALA A 68 16.93 -9.44 3.37
CA ALA A 68 17.82 -8.39 2.86
C ALA A 68 18.11 -7.32 3.94
N GLY A 69 17.08 -6.92 4.70
CA GLY A 69 17.25 -6.00 5.83
C GLY A 69 18.11 -6.56 6.97
N GLN A 70 18.04 -7.87 7.25
CA GLN A 70 18.93 -8.52 8.22
C GLN A 70 20.37 -8.61 7.71
N GLU A 71 20.58 -8.91 6.43
CA GLU A 71 21.91 -8.93 5.83
C GLU A 71 22.58 -7.55 5.88
N ASP A 72 21.83 -6.49 5.57
CA ASP A 72 22.34 -5.12 5.66
C ASP A 72 22.60 -4.71 7.12
N ALA A 73 21.75 -5.11 8.08
CA ALA A 73 22.00 -4.87 9.51
C ALA A 73 23.27 -5.58 10.00
N LEU A 74 23.52 -6.81 9.54
CA LEU A 74 24.73 -7.57 9.87
C LEU A 74 25.99 -6.97 9.22
N ARG A 75 25.89 -6.48 7.98
CA ARG A 75 27.00 -5.76 7.30
C ARG A 75 27.30 -4.41 7.93
N THR A 76 26.28 -3.70 8.41
CA THR A 76 26.44 -2.39 9.07
C THR A 76 26.95 -2.54 10.50
N SER A 77 26.61 -3.64 11.19
CA SER A 77 27.16 -3.99 12.51
C SER A 77 28.61 -4.51 12.43
N ALA A 78 29.08 -4.91 11.25
CA ALA A 78 30.46 -5.27 10.98
C ALA A 78 31.27 -4.05 10.48
N ALA A 79 31.22 -2.93 11.19
CA ALA A 79 32.20 -1.88 10.97
C ALA A 79 33.58 -2.42 11.44
N PRO A 80 34.61 -2.44 10.58
CA PRO A 80 35.94 -2.83 11.02
C PRO A 80 36.41 -1.86 12.10
N ALA A 81 36.90 -2.41 13.22
CA ALA A 81 37.55 -1.62 14.26
C ALA A 81 38.62 -0.73 13.61
N VAL A 82 38.42 0.59 13.68
CA VAL A 82 39.38 1.58 13.17
C VAL A 82 40.60 1.54 14.07
N THR A 83 41.59 0.74 13.70
CA THR A 83 42.93 0.82 14.29
C THR A 83 43.54 2.16 13.86
N PRO A 84 44.04 3.01 14.78
CA PRO A 84 44.60 4.30 14.41
C PRO A 84 45.83 4.12 13.50
N PRO A 85 46.06 5.03 12.54
CA PRO A 85 47.08 4.84 11.52
C PRO A 85 48.49 4.99 12.10
N ILE A 86 49.26 3.90 12.06
CA ILE A 86 50.72 3.95 12.24
C ILE A 86 51.30 4.63 10.99
N ARG A 87 51.80 5.86 11.15
CA ARG A 87 52.60 6.55 10.13
C ARG A 87 53.81 5.71 9.74
N ARG A 88 53.92 5.34 8.46
CA ARG A 88 55.15 4.72 7.92
C ARG A 88 55.44 5.17 6.48
N GLY A 89 56.49 5.99 6.36
CA GLY A 89 57.58 5.78 5.40
C GLY A 89 57.36 6.11 3.92
N TRP A 90 57.80 7.31 3.56
CA TRP A 90 58.05 7.89 2.22
C TRP A 90 59.12 7.15 1.38
N TRP A 91 59.07 5.83 1.17
CA TRP A 91 60.00 5.14 0.26
C TRP A 91 59.36 3.91 -0.42
N SER A 92 58.57 4.13 -1.46
CA SER A 92 58.28 3.12 -2.51
C SER A 92 57.78 3.77 -3.80
N ARG A 93 58.56 4.72 -4.31
CA ARG A 93 58.57 5.07 -5.74
C ARG A 93 59.77 4.37 -6.35
N THR A 94 59.53 3.28 -7.08
CA THR A 94 60.29 2.81 -8.26
C THR A 94 59.80 1.41 -8.65
N PHE A 95 59.85 1.11 -9.96
CA PHE A 95 59.42 -0.12 -10.67
C PHE A 95 57.90 -0.17 -10.99
N GLY A 96 57.42 -0.21 -12.23
CA GLY A 96 58.00 -0.27 -13.59
C GLY A 96 56.81 -0.16 -14.58
N SER A 97 56.86 0.73 -15.57
CA SER A 97 57.27 0.50 -16.97
C SER A 97 56.25 -0.23 -17.87
N TYR A 98 55.68 0.56 -18.81
CA TYR A 98 55.46 0.28 -20.24
C TYR A 98 54.87 -1.07 -20.70
N ARG A 99 53.68 -1.03 -21.34
CA ARG A 99 53.46 -1.25 -22.79
C ARG A 99 51.99 -1.51 -23.13
N ALA A 100 51.53 -0.85 -24.20
CA ALA A 100 50.80 -1.42 -25.35
C ALA A 100 49.54 -0.62 -25.74
N ILE A 101 49.73 0.28 -26.70
CA ILE A 101 48.67 0.72 -27.62
C ILE A 101 48.58 -0.35 -28.70
N GLY A 102 47.37 -0.84 -28.97
CA GLY A 102 47.05 -1.74 -30.07
C GLY A 102 45.64 -1.45 -30.57
N THR A 103 45.57 -0.87 -31.76
CA THR A 103 44.39 -0.46 -32.51
C THR A 103 43.54 -1.64 -33.02
N ALA A 104 42.22 -1.59 -32.85
CA ALA A 104 41.25 -2.30 -33.70
C ALA A 104 39.89 -1.58 -33.67
N GLY A 105 39.77 -0.52 -34.47
CA GLY A 105 38.50 0.14 -34.78
C GLY A 105 37.95 -0.39 -36.11
N ALA A 106 36.65 -0.74 -36.12
CA ALA A 106 35.70 -0.55 -37.25
C ALA A 106 34.46 -1.45 -37.20
N ALA A 107 34.35 -2.43 -36.29
CA ALA A 107 33.14 -3.27 -36.14
C ALA A 107 32.33 -2.99 -34.86
N ALA A 108 32.90 -2.25 -33.91
CA ALA A 108 32.27 -1.96 -32.61
C ALA A 108 31.20 -0.86 -32.66
N ALA A 109 31.15 -0.03 -33.70
CA ALA A 109 30.27 1.16 -33.71
C ALA A 109 28.77 0.83 -33.87
N LEU A 110 28.40 -0.22 -34.61
CA LEU A 110 27.00 -0.65 -34.74
C LEU A 110 26.54 -1.53 -33.57
N GLY A 111 27.46 -2.30 -32.98
CA GLY A 111 27.23 -2.99 -31.71
C GLY A 111 27.04 -2.00 -30.56
N LEU A 112 27.79 -0.90 -30.52
CA LEU A 112 27.68 0.11 -29.47
C LEU A 112 26.34 0.87 -29.53
N VAL A 113 25.78 1.15 -30.71
CA VAL A 113 24.48 1.84 -30.80
C VAL A 113 23.31 0.92 -30.38
N ALA A 114 23.36 -0.38 -30.73
CA ALA A 114 22.37 -1.35 -30.26
C ALA A 114 22.54 -1.66 -28.76
N LEU A 115 23.78 -1.75 -28.28
CA LEU A 115 24.09 -1.92 -26.86
C LEU A 115 23.72 -0.66 -26.06
N ILE A 116 23.87 0.55 -26.62
CA ILE A 116 23.39 1.80 -26.00
C ILE A 116 21.86 1.88 -26.04
N ALA A 117 21.16 1.39 -27.07
CA ALA A 117 19.69 1.36 -27.05
C ALA A 117 19.12 0.36 -26.02
N VAL A 118 19.80 -0.79 -25.83
CA VAL A 118 19.43 -1.77 -24.80
C VAL A 118 19.92 -1.32 -23.40
N LEU A 119 21.06 -0.64 -23.28
CA LEU A 119 21.49 -0.02 -22.02
C LEU A 119 20.74 1.27 -21.69
N VAL A 120 20.16 2.00 -22.63
CA VAL A 120 19.30 3.16 -22.31
C VAL A 120 17.92 2.71 -21.85
N SER A 121 17.46 1.53 -22.29
CA SER A 121 16.25 0.89 -21.73
C SER A 121 16.49 0.14 -20.41
N GLN A 122 17.75 -0.14 -20.04
CA GLN A 122 18.13 -0.80 -18.77
C GLN A 122 19.01 0.07 -17.84
N GLY A 123 19.31 1.32 -18.20
CA GLY A 123 20.38 2.14 -17.61
C GLY A 123 19.90 3.44 -16.98
N SER A 124 18.79 3.40 -16.25
CA SER A 124 18.47 4.41 -15.23
C SER A 124 19.25 4.20 -13.93
N PHE A 125 20.54 3.83 -14.00
CA PHE A 125 21.42 3.81 -12.84
C PHE A 125 22.82 4.32 -13.21
N GLY A 126 23.10 5.54 -12.76
CA GLY A 126 24.44 6.13 -12.77
C GLY A 126 24.42 7.64 -12.87
N GLY A 127 24.23 8.34 -11.75
CA GLY A 127 24.58 9.78 -11.67
C GLY A 127 23.60 10.73 -10.97
N ALA A 128 22.72 10.26 -10.10
CA ALA A 128 22.12 11.03 -9.02
C ALA A 128 21.57 9.99 -8.01
N GLU A 129 21.61 10.26 -6.72
CA GLU A 129 20.93 9.41 -5.72
C GLU A 129 19.41 9.51 -5.95
N THR A 130 18.87 8.84 -6.96
CA THR A 130 17.42 8.68 -7.17
C THR A 130 16.93 7.64 -6.19
N ALA A 131 16.62 8.10 -4.98
CA ALA A 131 15.97 7.28 -3.97
C ALA A 131 14.61 6.81 -4.51
N SER A 132 14.44 5.49 -4.63
CA SER A 132 13.17 4.89 -5.05
C SER A 132 12.11 5.12 -3.97
N ALA A 133 11.00 5.74 -4.35
CA ALA A 133 9.87 5.97 -3.46
C ALA A 133 9.08 4.68 -3.21
N LEU A 134 9.02 3.81 -4.22
CA LEU A 134 8.40 2.49 -4.16
C LEU A 134 9.43 1.44 -3.74
N THR A 135 9.14 0.70 -2.68
CA THR A 135 9.96 -0.41 -2.17
C THR A 135 9.07 -1.66 -2.11
N PRO A 136 9.49 -2.81 -2.69
CA PRO A 136 8.71 -4.04 -2.62
C PRO A 136 8.34 -4.44 -1.18
N GLY A 137 7.12 -4.93 -0.99
CA GLY A 137 6.55 -5.33 0.30
C GLY A 137 5.95 -4.18 1.12
N ASP A 138 6.25 -2.92 0.77
CA ASP A 138 5.65 -1.75 1.41
C ASP A 138 4.19 -1.57 0.93
N TYR A 139 3.35 -1.10 1.84
CA TYR A 139 2.04 -0.54 1.51
C TYR A 139 2.20 0.82 0.84
N ALA A 140 1.36 1.13 -0.14
CA ALA A 140 1.37 2.40 -0.86
C ALA A 140 -0.04 2.98 -0.99
N GLN A 141 -0.15 4.31 -0.83
CA GLN A 141 -1.27 5.11 -1.31
C GLN A 141 -0.75 6.08 -2.38
N LEU A 142 -1.36 6.09 -3.57
CA LEU A 142 -1.02 7.03 -4.63
C LEU A 142 -2.25 7.50 -5.39
N SER A 143 -2.14 8.68 -6.00
CA SER A 143 -3.13 9.20 -6.94
C SER A 143 -2.52 9.35 -8.34
N GLY A 144 -3.32 9.12 -9.36
CA GLY A 144 -2.92 9.38 -10.73
C GLY A 144 -4.08 9.31 -11.71
N VAL A 145 -3.76 9.25 -12.99
CA VAL A 145 -4.74 9.10 -14.07
C VAL A 145 -4.48 7.79 -14.80
N ILE A 146 -5.54 7.02 -15.02
CA ILE A 146 -5.47 5.78 -15.80
C ILE A 146 -5.09 6.14 -17.24
N THR A 147 -4.01 5.57 -17.76
CA THR A 147 -3.57 5.77 -19.14
C THR A 147 -3.85 4.58 -20.02
N ASP A 148 -3.85 3.38 -19.45
CA ASP A 148 -4.06 2.13 -20.17
C ASP A 148 -4.65 1.06 -19.26
N VAL A 149 -5.40 0.12 -19.83
CA VAL A 149 -6.01 -1.02 -19.13
C VAL A 149 -5.89 -2.25 -20.02
N ALA A 150 -5.23 -3.29 -19.50
CA ALA A 150 -5.05 -4.57 -20.17
C ALA A 150 -5.66 -5.69 -19.32
N GLU A 151 -6.37 -6.61 -19.95
CA GLU A 151 -6.84 -7.84 -19.31
C GLU A 151 -5.73 -8.90 -19.30
N ALA A 152 -5.59 -9.60 -18.19
CA ALA A 152 -4.71 -10.75 -18.03
C ALA A 152 -5.38 -11.84 -17.20
N ASP A 153 -4.76 -13.02 -17.13
CA ASP A 153 -5.32 -14.19 -16.42
C ASP A 153 -5.49 -13.97 -14.91
N ASP A 154 -4.69 -13.07 -14.32
CA ASP A 154 -4.67 -12.74 -12.89
C ASP A 154 -5.51 -11.50 -12.51
N GLY A 155 -6.10 -10.82 -13.49
CA GLY A 155 -6.93 -9.63 -13.30
C GLY A 155 -6.70 -8.55 -14.35
N LEU A 156 -7.02 -7.30 -13.99
CA LEU A 156 -6.81 -6.14 -14.85
C LEU A 156 -5.47 -5.48 -14.51
N HIS A 157 -4.59 -5.35 -15.49
CA HIS A 157 -3.37 -4.56 -15.38
C HIS A 157 -3.67 -3.14 -15.84
N VAL A 158 -3.70 -2.22 -14.88
CA VAL A 158 -3.97 -0.80 -15.10
C VAL A 158 -2.66 -0.04 -15.06
N THR A 159 -2.37 0.72 -16.11
CA THR A 159 -1.25 1.66 -16.10
C THR A 159 -1.75 3.03 -15.65
N VAL A 160 -1.10 3.59 -14.65
CA VAL A 160 -1.47 4.85 -14.00
C VAL A 160 -0.33 5.83 -14.13
N ALA A 161 -0.58 6.97 -14.76
CA ALA A 161 0.32 8.10 -14.73
C ALA A 161 0.18 8.80 -13.38
N ALA A 162 1.12 8.53 -12.48
CA ALA A 162 1.31 9.29 -11.26
C ALA A 162 2.32 10.42 -11.52
N GLN A 163 2.35 11.39 -10.62
CA GLN A 163 3.22 12.55 -10.80
C GLN A 163 4.71 12.24 -10.69
N PHE A 164 5.09 11.15 -10.02
CA PHE A 164 6.49 10.78 -9.83
C PHE A 164 6.97 9.75 -10.87
N GLU A 165 6.09 8.87 -11.36
CA GLU A 165 6.37 7.90 -12.42
C GLU A 165 5.08 7.28 -12.99
N GLN A 166 5.21 6.47 -14.04
CA GLN A 166 4.13 5.58 -14.46
C GLN A 166 4.18 4.29 -13.64
N VAL A 167 3.03 3.92 -13.08
CA VAL A 167 2.90 2.77 -12.18
C VAL A 167 1.96 1.74 -12.79
N LYS A 168 2.34 0.47 -12.74
CA LYS A 168 1.47 -0.65 -13.09
C LYS A 168 0.73 -1.13 -11.84
N VAL A 169 -0.56 -1.37 -11.99
CA VAL A 169 -1.45 -1.76 -10.89
C VAL A 169 -2.23 -2.98 -11.30
N LEU A 170 -2.13 -4.05 -10.53
CA LEU A 170 -2.95 -5.24 -10.68
C LEU A 170 -4.24 -5.05 -9.88
N VAL A 171 -5.38 -5.09 -10.57
CA VAL A 171 -6.71 -5.02 -9.99
C VAL A 171 -7.34 -6.40 -10.09
N SER A 172 -7.59 -7.02 -8.95
CA SER A 172 -8.16 -8.38 -8.86
C SER A 172 -9.64 -8.32 -8.50
N PRO A 173 -10.38 -9.44 -8.58
CA PRO A 173 -11.75 -9.52 -8.09
C PRO A 173 -11.91 -9.20 -6.59
N GLU A 174 -10.83 -9.27 -5.82
CA GLU A 174 -10.83 -8.99 -4.37
C GLU A 174 -10.57 -7.51 -4.04
N THR A 175 -10.18 -6.70 -5.04
CA THR A 175 -9.96 -5.26 -4.86
C THR A 175 -11.27 -4.60 -4.44
N ALA A 176 -11.25 -3.94 -3.28
CA ALA A 176 -12.38 -3.21 -2.73
C ALA A 176 -12.56 -1.85 -3.43
N TYR A 177 -13.79 -1.35 -3.41
CA TYR A 177 -14.13 -0.05 -4.00
C TYR A 177 -14.79 0.86 -2.98
N THR A 178 -14.65 2.17 -3.16
CA THR A 178 -15.19 3.19 -2.24
C THR A 178 -16.63 3.56 -2.53
N GLU A 179 -17.08 3.40 -3.77
CA GLU A 179 -18.47 3.58 -4.16
C GLU A 179 -19.19 2.22 -4.33
N PRO A 180 -20.45 2.11 -3.87
CA PRO A 180 -21.26 0.92 -4.11
C PRO A 180 -21.65 0.85 -5.59
N VAL A 181 -20.92 0.07 -6.39
CA VAL A 181 -21.27 -0.14 -7.79
C VAL A 181 -22.33 -1.24 -7.89
N THR A 182 -23.51 -0.87 -8.37
CA THR A 182 -24.56 -1.82 -8.71
C THR A 182 -24.27 -2.39 -10.11
N GLY A 183 -24.08 -3.71 -10.22
CA GLY A 183 -24.05 -4.39 -11.53
C GLY A 183 -22.70 -4.70 -12.18
N GLY A 184 -21.56 -4.61 -11.46
CA GLY A 184 -20.26 -5.06 -11.98
C GLY A 184 -19.07 -4.23 -11.50
N LEU A 185 -17.84 -4.60 -11.89
CA LEU A 185 -16.65 -3.75 -11.66
C LEU A 185 -16.90 -2.39 -12.33
N PRO A 186 -16.61 -1.26 -11.65
CA PRO A 186 -16.74 0.04 -12.32
C PRO A 186 -15.79 0.04 -13.53
N PRO A 187 -16.22 0.57 -14.69
CA PRO A 187 -15.40 0.53 -15.88
C PRO A 187 -14.12 1.35 -15.62
N LEU A 188 -12.99 0.64 -15.59
CA LEU A 188 -11.66 1.23 -15.56
C LEU A 188 -11.35 1.67 -16.99
N THR A 189 -11.44 2.98 -17.24
CA THR A 189 -11.20 3.56 -18.56
C THR A 189 -10.08 4.58 -18.48
N ALA A 190 -9.27 4.67 -19.54
CA ALA A 190 -8.26 5.71 -19.67
C ALA A 190 -8.88 7.11 -19.51
N GLY A 191 -8.12 8.01 -18.89
CA GLY A 191 -8.50 9.39 -18.61
C GLY A 191 -9.25 9.62 -17.29
N ARG A 192 -9.57 8.58 -16.52
CA ARG A 192 -10.15 8.74 -15.17
C ARG A 192 -9.07 8.97 -14.12
N SER A 193 -9.34 9.87 -13.19
CA SER A 193 -8.57 10.01 -11.95
C SER A 193 -8.83 8.80 -11.05
N VAL A 194 -7.77 8.32 -10.40
CA VAL A 194 -7.84 7.18 -9.50
C VAL A 194 -6.98 7.41 -8.26
N LEU A 195 -7.51 7.02 -7.10
CA LEU A 195 -6.78 6.87 -5.85
C LEU A 195 -6.65 5.37 -5.54
N ILE A 196 -5.43 4.94 -5.25
CA ILE A 196 -5.05 3.54 -5.15
C ILE A 196 -4.37 3.29 -3.82
N ALA A 197 -4.84 2.27 -3.11
CA ALA A 197 -4.19 1.70 -1.95
C ALA A 197 -3.84 0.24 -2.25
N GLY A 198 -2.62 -0.19 -1.93
CA GLY A 198 -2.19 -1.55 -2.22
C GLY A 198 -0.79 -1.89 -1.72
N ILE A 199 -0.34 -3.10 -2.03
CA ILE A 199 1.02 -3.56 -1.70
C ILE A 199 1.89 -3.56 -2.94
N ILE A 200 3.11 -3.05 -2.81
CA ILE A 200 4.10 -3.04 -3.90
C ILE A 200 4.68 -4.46 -4.04
N GLY A 201 4.49 -5.09 -5.20
CA GLY A 201 5.10 -6.37 -5.55
C GLY A 201 6.56 -6.26 -5.96
N GLN A 202 7.21 -7.40 -6.25
CA GLN A 202 8.64 -7.44 -6.60
C GLN A 202 8.96 -6.67 -7.89
N ASP A 203 8.09 -6.76 -8.90
CA ASP A 203 8.25 -6.04 -10.17
C ASP A 203 7.76 -4.59 -10.11
N ARG A 204 7.55 -4.05 -8.90
CA ARG A 204 6.93 -2.73 -8.63
C ARG A 204 5.52 -2.58 -9.19
N ILE A 205 4.87 -3.69 -9.51
CA ILE A 205 3.44 -3.74 -9.78
C ILE A 205 2.74 -3.64 -8.43
N ILE A 206 1.79 -2.72 -8.30
CA ILE A 206 1.00 -2.58 -7.07
C ILE A 206 -0.18 -3.52 -7.15
N ALA A 207 -0.27 -4.48 -6.23
CA ALA A 207 -1.49 -5.26 -6.02
C ALA A 207 -2.50 -4.39 -5.27
N ALA A 208 -3.54 -3.93 -5.96
CA ALA A 208 -4.52 -3.01 -5.41
C ALA A 208 -5.43 -3.71 -4.39
N GLN A 209 -5.45 -3.17 -3.17
CA GLN A 209 -6.38 -3.57 -2.11
C GLN A 209 -7.68 -2.77 -2.21
N THR A 210 -7.56 -1.45 -2.40
CA THR A 210 -8.70 -0.55 -2.56
C THR A 210 -8.48 0.45 -3.69
N LEU A 211 -9.55 0.69 -4.46
CA LEU A 211 -9.61 1.71 -5.49
C LEU A 211 -10.74 2.70 -5.22
N SER A 212 -10.42 3.98 -5.41
CA SER A 212 -11.42 5.04 -5.55
C SER A 212 -11.28 5.66 -6.93
N LEU A 213 -12.39 5.71 -7.67
CA LEU A 213 -12.44 6.31 -8.98
C LEU A 213 -13.08 7.67 -8.85
N ALA A 214 -12.52 8.63 -9.55
CA ALA A 214 -13.10 9.93 -9.74
C ALA A 214 -13.47 10.14 -11.21
N ASP A 215 -14.05 11.29 -11.51
CA ASP A 215 -14.29 11.70 -12.88
C ASP A 215 -12.97 11.99 -13.62
N ARG A 216 -13.07 12.63 -14.79
CA ARG A 216 -11.92 12.84 -15.67
C ARG A 216 -10.78 13.56 -14.97
N GLY A 217 -9.59 12.98 -15.11
CA GLY A 217 -8.34 13.54 -14.62
C GLY A 217 -7.48 14.08 -15.74
N THR A 218 -6.63 15.05 -15.39
CA THR A 218 -5.53 15.48 -16.26
C THR A 218 -4.29 14.67 -15.94
N VAL A 219 -3.66 14.08 -16.95
CA VAL A 219 -2.41 13.34 -16.78
C VAL A 219 -1.37 14.27 -16.17
N PRO A 220 -0.81 13.95 -14.97
CA PRO A 220 0.15 14.82 -14.31
C PRO A 220 1.48 14.83 -15.07
N ALA A 221 2.16 15.98 -15.07
CA ALA A 221 3.51 16.07 -15.58
C ALA A 221 4.47 15.30 -14.64
N VAL A 222 5.20 14.34 -15.19
CA VAL A 222 6.12 13.52 -14.40
C VAL A 222 7.29 14.38 -13.91
N THR A 223 7.46 14.45 -12.61
CA THR A 223 8.53 15.19 -11.94
C THR A 223 9.27 14.25 -11.00
N GLN A 224 10.53 13.96 -11.29
CA GLN A 224 11.33 13.09 -10.42
C GLN A 224 11.52 13.74 -9.04
N PRO A 225 11.16 13.05 -7.95
CA PRO A 225 11.25 13.63 -6.62
C PRO A 225 12.72 13.70 -6.16
N LYS A 226 13.10 14.86 -5.61
CA LYS A 226 14.40 15.04 -4.97
C LYS A 226 14.34 14.59 -3.52
N ALA A 227 15.32 13.81 -3.04
CA ALA A 227 15.39 13.49 -1.62
C ALA A 227 15.60 14.75 -0.76
N LEU A 228 14.73 14.95 0.24
CA LEU A 228 14.87 16.02 1.23
C LEU A 228 15.95 15.62 2.23
N LYS A 229 16.96 16.48 2.44
CA LYS A 229 18.14 16.18 3.27
C LYS A 229 18.03 16.86 4.64
N ALA A 230 18.68 16.27 5.64
CA ALA A 230 18.85 16.91 6.94
C ALA A 230 19.50 18.29 6.75
N GLY A 231 18.91 19.33 7.35
CA GLY A 231 19.33 20.73 7.17
C GLY A 231 18.63 21.51 6.04
N ASP A 232 17.86 20.86 5.17
CA ASP A 232 17.03 21.59 4.20
C ASP A 232 15.94 22.41 4.93
N ALA A 233 15.53 23.53 4.33
CA ALA A 233 14.46 24.36 4.89
C ALA A 233 13.12 23.59 4.94
N PRO A 234 12.23 23.89 5.90
CA PRO A 234 10.88 23.34 5.92
C PRO A 234 10.17 23.55 4.59
N ILE A 235 9.45 22.54 4.13
CA ILE A 235 8.67 22.59 2.89
C ILE A 235 7.18 22.48 3.19
N GLU A 236 6.35 23.10 2.36
CA GLU A 236 4.90 22.93 2.37
C GLU A 236 4.43 22.44 1.01
N GLY A 237 3.50 21.50 1.02
CA GLY A 237 3.01 20.90 -0.20
C GLY A 237 1.84 19.95 0.04
N VAL A 238 1.50 19.21 -1.00
CA VAL A 238 0.47 18.17 -1.00
C VAL A 238 1.14 16.82 -1.12
N ILE A 239 0.68 15.84 -0.34
CA ILE A 239 1.18 14.47 -0.43
C ILE A 239 0.60 13.81 -1.69
N THR A 240 1.46 13.25 -2.52
CA THR A 240 1.08 12.58 -3.79
C THR A 240 1.37 11.08 -3.78
N LEU A 241 2.21 10.64 -2.84
CA LEU A 241 2.48 9.24 -2.51
C LEU A 241 2.72 9.13 -1.00
N LEU A 242 2.16 8.11 -0.38
CA LEU A 242 2.58 7.59 0.92
C LEU A 242 3.02 6.15 0.72
N THR A 243 4.16 5.77 1.31
CA THR A 243 4.53 4.36 1.49
C THR A 243 4.80 4.06 2.96
N LEU A 244 4.31 2.90 3.40
CA LEU A 244 4.51 2.36 4.74
C LEU A 244 5.22 1.03 4.62
N GLY A 245 6.38 0.94 5.26
CA GLY A 245 7.13 -0.29 5.37
C GLY A 245 6.32 -1.39 6.05
N PRO A 246 6.67 -2.66 5.83
CA PRO A 246 6.05 -3.76 6.56
C PRO A 246 6.13 -3.46 8.06
N GLU A 247 5.03 -3.77 8.77
CA GLU A 247 4.92 -3.58 10.22
C GLU A 247 4.97 -2.13 10.70
N GLY A 248 4.88 -1.14 9.80
CA GLY A 248 4.95 0.26 10.17
C GLY A 248 6.32 0.63 10.74
N LYS A 249 7.41 0.07 10.24
CA LYS A 249 8.77 0.44 10.70
C LYS A 249 9.41 1.57 9.92
N ARG A 250 8.90 1.85 8.73
CA ARG A 250 9.39 2.89 7.82
C ARG A 250 8.20 3.61 7.24
N ALA A 251 8.31 4.91 7.03
CA ALA A 251 7.32 5.67 6.28
C ALA A 251 8.04 6.64 5.35
N LYS A 252 7.58 6.74 4.11
CA LYS A 252 8.05 7.73 3.15
C LYS A 252 6.86 8.42 2.51
N VAL A 253 7.03 9.68 2.17
CA VAL A 253 6.04 10.44 1.41
C VAL A 253 6.69 11.18 0.26
N VAL A 254 5.97 11.34 -0.84
CA VAL A 254 6.31 12.33 -1.86
C VAL A 254 5.42 13.55 -1.66
N VAL A 255 6.04 14.71 -1.54
CA VAL A 255 5.37 16.00 -1.33
C VAL A 255 5.62 16.90 -2.52
N GLU A 256 4.55 17.33 -3.18
CA GLU A 256 4.59 18.36 -4.20
C GLU A 256 4.36 19.74 -3.59
N THR A 257 5.35 20.62 -3.75
CA THR A 257 5.25 22.02 -3.31
C THR A 257 4.48 22.87 -4.32
N ALA A 258 3.94 24.02 -3.88
CA ALA A 258 3.22 24.95 -4.76
C ALA A 258 4.07 25.48 -5.95
N SER A 259 5.39 25.34 -5.91
CA SER A 259 6.28 25.67 -7.03
C SER A 259 6.42 24.54 -8.07
N GLY A 260 5.65 23.46 -7.96
CA GLY A 260 5.73 22.28 -8.83
C GLY A 260 6.97 21.40 -8.59
N ARG A 261 7.69 21.61 -7.48
CA ARG A 261 8.84 20.76 -7.11
C ARG A 261 8.36 19.62 -6.24
N SER A 262 8.82 18.41 -6.55
CA SER A 262 8.51 17.19 -5.80
C SER A 262 9.68 16.76 -4.92
N PHE A 263 9.39 16.36 -3.68
CA PHE A 263 10.39 15.90 -2.71
C PHE A 263 10.04 14.54 -2.14
N LEU A 264 11.00 13.62 -2.09
CA LEU A 264 10.88 12.38 -1.33
C LEU A 264 11.36 12.62 0.10
N VAL A 265 10.51 12.30 1.07
CA VAL A 265 10.73 12.59 2.48
C VAL A 265 10.57 11.30 3.28
N THR A 266 11.59 10.95 4.06
CA THR A 266 11.49 9.86 5.05
C THR A 266 10.90 10.42 6.34
N VAL A 267 9.78 9.88 6.78
CA VAL A 267 9.04 10.39 7.95
C VAL A 267 8.98 9.37 9.06
N THR A 268 8.74 9.85 10.28
CA THR A 268 8.45 8.94 11.40
C THR A 268 7.11 8.24 11.18
N VAL A 269 7.04 6.96 11.55
CA VAL A 269 5.79 6.19 11.42
C VAL A 269 4.70 6.81 12.28
N ARG A 270 5.05 7.28 13.48
CA ARG A 270 4.19 8.10 14.32
C ARG A 270 3.54 9.24 13.54
N SER A 271 4.33 10.04 12.84
CA SER A 271 3.80 11.19 12.09
C SER A 271 2.90 10.77 10.93
N ALA A 272 3.20 9.65 10.25
CA ALA A 272 2.31 9.08 9.25
C ALA A 272 1.01 8.53 9.88
N GLY A 273 1.08 7.95 11.08
CA GLY A 273 -0.05 7.50 11.86
C GLY A 273 -0.97 8.64 12.28
N GLU A 274 -0.42 9.73 12.85
CA GLU A 274 -1.14 10.96 13.21
C GLU A 274 -1.89 11.51 11.97
N LEU A 275 -1.22 11.55 10.81
CA LEU A 275 -1.86 11.99 9.55
C LEU A 275 -3.03 11.09 9.12
N LEU A 276 -2.87 9.78 9.20
CA LEU A 276 -3.90 8.80 8.83
C LEU A 276 -5.03 8.70 9.87
N GLN A 277 -4.79 9.13 11.10
CA GLN A 277 -5.85 9.30 12.08
C GLN A 277 -6.77 10.45 11.66
N ASP A 278 -6.25 11.54 11.11
CA ASP A 278 -7.02 12.73 10.73
C ASP A 278 -7.68 12.66 9.34
N ALA A 279 -7.12 11.86 8.43
CA ALA A 279 -7.57 11.78 7.04
C ALA A 279 -7.89 10.34 6.59
N ALA A 280 -8.90 10.19 5.73
CA ALA A 280 -9.24 8.90 5.12
C ALA A 280 -8.14 8.39 4.18
N ALA A 281 -7.40 9.30 3.54
CA ALA A 281 -6.24 9.01 2.73
C ALA A 281 -5.18 10.07 3.03
N ALA A 282 -3.91 9.68 3.07
CA ALA A 282 -2.80 10.62 3.23
C ALA A 282 -2.56 11.43 1.95
N VAL A 283 -2.78 10.81 0.79
CA VAL A 283 -2.67 11.45 -0.51
C VAL A 283 -3.73 12.55 -0.66
N GLY A 284 -3.34 13.68 -1.23
CA GLY A 284 -4.17 14.88 -1.35
C GLY A 284 -4.18 15.75 -0.08
N VAL A 285 -3.60 15.30 1.03
CA VAL A 285 -3.49 16.12 2.25
C VAL A 285 -2.37 17.14 2.09
N ARG A 286 -2.68 18.40 2.42
CA ARG A 286 -1.70 19.47 2.48
C ARG A 286 -0.94 19.39 3.80
N VAL A 287 0.37 19.37 3.74
CA VAL A 287 1.25 19.21 4.89
C VAL A 287 2.36 20.26 4.91
N ARG A 288 2.82 20.57 6.11
CA ARG A 288 4.12 21.18 6.36
C ARG A 288 5.08 20.07 6.83
N VAL A 289 6.24 20.00 6.21
CA VAL A 289 7.32 19.08 6.55
C VAL A 289 8.38 19.84 7.33
N THR A 290 8.67 19.39 8.54
CA THR A 290 9.73 19.94 9.41
C THR A 290 10.68 18.84 9.83
N HIS A 291 11.90 19.19 10.25
CA HIS A 291 12.80 18.22 10.87
C HIS A 291 12.19 17.68 12.16
N GLU A 292 12.34 16.38 12.39
CA GLU A 292 12.02 15.79 13.69
C GLU A 292 13.01 16.29 14.74
N ALA A 293 12.53 16.63 15.94
CA ALA A 293 13.40 17.08 17.01
C ALA A 293 14.09 15.86 17.67
N GLY A 294 15.40 15.96 17.96
CA GLY A 294 16.17 14.95 18.71
C GLY A 294 17.19 14.16 17.87
N ASP A 295 17.52 12.94 18.31
CA ASP A 295 18.56 12.08 17.73
C ASP A 295 18.17 11.41 16.39
N ALA A 296 16.98 11.71 15.87
CA ALA A 296 16.44 11.16 14.63
C ALA A 296 16.94 11.92 13.38
N ALA A 297 18.26 12.01 13.21
CA ALA A 297 18.87 12.72 12.10
C ALA A 297 18.37 12.17 10.75
N GLY A 298 17.76 13.04 9.93
CA GLY A 298 17.24 12.69 8.61
C GLY A 298 15.80 12.16 8.58
N LEU A 299 15.11 12.14 9.73
CA LEU A 299 13.66 11.91 9.78
C LEU A 299 12.92 13.25 9.85
N PHE A 300 11.75 13.27 9.21
CA PHE A 300 10.90 14.45 9.14
C PHE A 300 9.54 14.18 9.78
N ARG A 301 8.97 15.26 10.31
CA ARG A 301 7.59 15.31 10.82
C ARG A 301 6.68 15.96 9.80
N LEU A 302 5.51 15.37 9.61
CA LEU A 302 4.38 15.91 8.87
C LEU A 302 3.42 16.59 9.84
N THR A 303 3.05 17.83 9.53
CA THR A 303 1.95 18.54 10.18
C THR A 303 0.88 18.80 9.13
N ALA A 304 -0.30 18.20 9.31
CA ALA A 304 -1.44 18.47 8.44
C ALA A 304 -1.82 19.96 8.56
N LEU A 305 -1.91 20.63 7.42
CA LEU A 305 -2.41 22.00 7.33
C LEU A 305 -3.91 21.89 7.04
N ALA A 306 -4.74 22.54 7.87
CA ALA A 306 -6.18 22.56 7.68
C ALA A 306 -6.51 22.88 6.21
N ARG A 307 -7.36 22.06 5.58
CA ARG A 307 -7.92 22.40 4.27
C ARG A 307 -8.54 23.78 4.44
N ARG A 308 -8.04 24.79 3.72
CA ARG A 308 -8.78 26.05 3.58
C ARG A 308 -10.10 25.62 2.97
N ASN A 309 -11.17 25.66 3.76
CA ASN A 309 -12.49 25.19 3.37
C ASN A 309 -12.80 25.65 1.94
N ALA A 310 -12.97 24.70 1.02
CA ALA A 310 -13.82 24.97 -0.13
C ALA A 310 -15.17 25.40 0.45
N PRO A 311 -15.75 26.53 0.01
CA PRO A 311 -16.96 27.04 0.62
C PRO A 311 -18.04 25.97 0.54
N THR A 312 -18.49 25.54 1.72
CA THR A 312 -19.78 24.87 1.90
C THR A 312 -20.79 25.66 1.08
N ALA A 313 -21.43 25.00 0.11
CA ALA A 313 -22.48 25.58 -0.71
C ALA A 313 -23.63 26.03 0.19
N ALA A 314 -23.53 27.25 0.71
CA ALA A 314 -24.65 28.03 1.17
C ALA A 314 -25.27 28.65 -0.09
N ALA A 315 -26.50 28.25 -0.36
CA ALA A 315 -27.30 28.78 -1.44
C ALA A 315 -27.37 30.33 -1.39
N ILE A 316 -26.97 30.99 -2.48
CA ILE A 316 -27.44 32.33 -2.86
C ILE A 316 -27.66 32.29 -4.39
N PRO A 317 -28.85 32.70 -4.90
CA PRO A 317 -29.16 32.72 -6.32
C PRO A 317 -28.58 33.96 -7.00
N ASP A 318 -28.30 33.84 -8.30
CA ASP A 318 -27.93 34.90 -9.26
C ASP A 318 -26.59 35.64 -9.02
N ALA A 319 -25.57 35.28 -9.80
CA ALA A 319 -24.74 36.24 -10.51
C ALA A 319 -23.88 35.57 -11.60
N THR A 320 -23.84 36.22 -12.76
CA THR A 320 -23.13 35.94 -14.01
C THR A 320 -21.65 35.55 -13.83
N PRO A 321 -21.10 34.63 -14.66
CA PRO A 321 -19.70 34.19 -14.53
C PRO A 321 -18.71 35.28 -14.99
N PRO A 322 -17.62 35.56 -14.24
CA PRO A 322 -16.51 36.34 -14.76
C PRO A 322 -15.47 35.45 -15.47
N ALA A 323 -14.67 36.12 -16.31
CA ALA A 323 -13.81 35.56 -17.35
C ALA A 323 -12.48 34.95 -16.84
N ALA A 324 -11.89 34.16 -17.74
CA ALA A 324 -10.66 33.37 -17.64
C ALA A 324 -9.41 34.08 -17.07
N GLY A 325 -8.59 33.30 -16.34
CA GLY A 325 -7.15 33.54 -16.25
C GLY A 325 -6.47 33.28 -14.91
N THR A 326 -6.36 32.02 -14.46
CA THR A 326 -5.24 31.54 -13.61
C THR A 326 -5.21 30.00 -13.66
N PRO A 327 -4.06 29.32 -13.85
CA PRO A 327 -4.01 27.88 -13.74
C PRO A 327 -4.12 27.51 -12.25
N GLU A 328 -5.33 27.21 -11.83
CA GLU A 328 -5.63 26.57 -10.57
C GLU A 328 -4.90 25.21 -10.56
N ALA A 329 -3.89 25.08 -9.71
CA ALA A 329 -3.19 23.81 -9.50
C ALA A 329 -4.25 22.75 -9.20
N ALA A 330 -4.33 21.76 -10.08
CA ALA A 330 -5.34 20.71 -10.07
C ALA A 330 -5.50 20.11 -8.66
N SER A 331 -6.48 20.59 -7.89
CA SER A 331 -7.04 19.82 -6.81
C SER A 331 -7.81 18.70 -7.49
N SER A 332 -7.15 17.57 -7.69
CA SER A 332 -7.82 16.39 -8.18
C SER A 332 -8.95 16.08 -7.21
N ASP A 333 -10.17 16.03 -7.74
CA ASP A 333 -11.36 15.50 -7.10
C ASP A 333 -11.22 13.97 -6.95
N ALA A 334 -10.03 13.49 -6.55
CA ALA A 334 -9.71 12.10 -6.39
C ALA A 334 -10.59 11.56 -5.25
N GLY A 335 -11.41 10.56 -5.56
CA GLY A 335 -12.36 9.99 -4.61
C GLY A 335 -11.68 9.54 -3.31
N THR A 336 -12.44 9.47 -2.23
CA THR A 336 -11.90 9.23 -0.89
C THR A 336 -12.09 7.77 -0.45
N PHE A 337 -11.13 7.23 0.30
CA PHE A 337 -11.31 5.95 1.00
C PHE A 337 -12.39 6.02 2.08
N VAL A 338 -12.94 4.85 2.43
CA VAL A 338 -13.82 4.71 3.58
C VAL A 338 -13.00 4.88 4.84
N ARG A 339 -13.46 5.75 5.74
CA ARG A 339 -12.86 5.96 7.06
C ARG A 339 -13.81 5.52 8.16
N VAL A 340 -13.34 4.62 9.03
CA VAL A 340 -14.06 4.21 10.25
C VAL A 340 -13.24 4.65 11.44
N GLN A 341 -13.83 5.45 12.33
CA GLN A 341 -13.22 5.88 13.57
C GLN A 341 -14.09 5.45 14.74
N GLY A 342 -13.49 4.81 15.74
CA GLY A 342 -14.24 4.27 16.87
C GLY A 342 -13.40 3.41 17.79
N VAL A 343 -14.05 2.53 18.55
CA VAL A 343 -13.42 1.69 19.58
C VAL A 343 -13.67 0.22 19.27
N ILE A 344 -12.65 -0.62 19.39
CA ILE A 344 -12.80 -2.05 19.14
C ILE A 344 -13.59 -2.69 20.29
N LEU A 345 -14.76 -3.25 19.98
CA LEU A 345 -15.59 -3.97 20.95
C LEU A 345 -15.22 -5.45 21.05
N SER A 346 -14.99 -6.08 19.90
CA SER A 346 -14.75 -7.52 19.82
C SER A 346 -14.07 -7.88 18.50
N ARG A 347 -13.44 -9.06 18.48
CA ARG A 347 -12.90 -9.68 17.28
C ARG A 347 -13.44 -11.11 17.15
N VAL A 348 -13.92 -11.46 15.96
CA VAL A 348 -14.28 -12.83 15.59
C VAL A 348 -13.54 -13.17 14.31
N ALA A 349 -12.61 -14.14 14.39
CA ALA A 349 -11.68 -14.46 13.31
C ALA A 349 -10.94 -13.20 12.79
N ASN A 350 -11.12 -12.86 11.53
CA ASN A 350 -10.53 -11.70 10.87
C ASN A 350 -11.45 -10.46 10.86
N VAL A 351 -12.59 -10.49 11.56
CA VAL A 351 -13.54 -9.38 11.60
C VAL A 351 -13.49 -8.67 12.96
N LEU A 352 -13.22 -7.36 12.94
CA LEU A 352 -13.37 -6.46 14.09
C LEU A 352 -14.77 -5.86 14.10
N ARG A 353 -15.35 -5.75 15.30
CA ARG A 353 -16.51 -4.90 15.55
C ARG A 353 -16.05 -3.60 16.17
N VAL A 354 -16.27 -2.50 15.47
CA VAL A 354 -15.87 -1.16 15.90
C VAL A 354 -17.11 -0.35 16.26
N GLN A 355 -17.21 0.10 17.50
CA GLN A 355 -18.23 1.06 17.94
C GLN A 355 -17.84 2.44 17.43
N THR A 356 -18.65 2.99 16.54
CA THR A 356 -18.52 4.38 16.08
C THR A 356 -19.63 5.23 16.67
N GLU A 357 -19.56 6.54 16.50
CA GLU A 357 -20.67 7.45 16.85
C GLU A 357 -21.97 7.11 16.09
N ARG A 358 -21.86 6.50 14.91
CA ARG A 358 -23.01 6.14 14.04
C ARG A 358 -23.52 4.71 14.26
N GLY A 359 -22.91 3.95 15.16
CA GLY A 359 -23.24 2.55 15.43
C GLY A 359 -22.07 1.59 15.21
N ILE A 360 -22.36 0.29 15.29
CA ILE A 360 -21.35 -0.76 15.17
C ILE A 360 -21.07 -1.05 13.70
N VAL A 361 -19.80 -0.96 13.31
CA VAL A 361 -19.31 -1.27 11.97
C VAL A 361 -18.46 -2.54 12.02
N ALA A 362 -18.69 -3.45 11.05
CA ALA A 362 -17.85 -4.62 10.86
C ALA A 362 -16.69 -4.29 9.90
N VAL A 363 -15.47 -4.49 10.39
CA VAL A 363 -14.22 -4.24 9.66
C VAL A 363 -13.51 -5.56 9.43
N VAL A 364 -13.28 -5.92 8.17
CA VAL A 364 -12.55 -7.12 7.75
C VAL A 364 -11.07 -6.80 7.65
N ILE A 365 -10.25 -7.59 8.34
CA ILE A 365 -8.79 -7.58 8.26
C ILE A 365 -8.38 -8.68 7.28
N ARG A 366 -7.44 -8.36 6.38
CA ARG A 366 -6.80 -9.33 5.48
C ARG A 366 -5.33 -9.52 5.85
N ALA A 367 -4.69 -10.56 5.35
CA ALA A 367 -3.26 -10.83 5.58
C ALA A 367 -2.35 -9.63 5.21
N GLU A 368 -2.77 -8.85 4.22
CA GLU A 368 -2.05 -7.71 3.69
C GLU A 368 -2.36 -6.37 4.40
N THR A 369 -3.35 -6.32 5.31
CA THR A 369 -3.70 -5.12 6.08
C THR A 369 -2.50 -4.62 6.89
N THR A 370 -2.20 -3.33 6.76
CA THR A 370 -1.12 -2.67 7.51
C THR A 370 -1.66 -2.17 8.85
N ILE A 371 -1.06 -2.60 9.95
CA ILE A 371 -1.47 -2.19 11.31
C ILE A 371 -0.36 -1.35 11.94
N LEU A 372 -0.69 -0.12 12.33
CA LEU A 372 0.18 0.80 13.05
C LEU A 372 -0.20 0.78 14.54
N LEU A 373 0.73 0.36 15.40
CA LEU A 373 0.49 0.15 16.84
C LEU A 373 1.06 1.24 17.76
N ASP A 374 1.74 2.25 17.19
CA ASP A 374 2.71 3.07 17.94
C ASP A 374 2.09 3.78 19.17
N GLU A 375 0.91 4.37 19.03
CA GLU A 375 0.25 5.10 20.14
C GLU A 375 -0.55 4.21 21.09
N SER A 376 -0.73 2.93 20.74
CA SER A 376 -1.52 2.00 21.55
C SER A 376 -0.77 1.46 22.77
N GLY A 377 0.57 1.57 22.77
CA GLY A 377 1.44 0.89 23.74
C GLY A 377 1.49 -0.64 23.55
N LEU A 378 0.78 -1.17 22.56
CA LEU A 378 0.78 -2.60 22.22
C LEU A 378 2.01 -2.94 21.41
N THR A 379 2.53 -4.13 21.66
CA THR A 379 3.63 -4.70 20.87
C THR A 379 3.20 -6.03 20.27
N ARG A 380 3.89 -6.47 19.23
CA ARG A 380 3.65 -7.82 18.67
C ARG A 380 3.91 -8.93 19.68
N GLU A 381 4.94 -8.76 20.49
CA GLU A 381 5.26 -9.67 21.59
C GLU A 381 4.13 -9.69 22.62
N GLY A 382 3.55 -8.52 22.92
CA GLY A 382 2.35 -8.37 23.73
C GLY A 382 1.15 -9.15 23.17
N PHE A 383 0.88 -9.05 21.86
CA PHE A 383 -0.17 -9.87 21.23
C PHE A 383 0.08 -11.37 21.34
N ALA A 384 1.32 -11.81 21.16
CA ALA A 384 1.68 -13.22 21.35
C ALA A 384 1.52 -13.65 22.82
N ALA A 385 1.68 -12.72 23.77
CA ALA A 385 1.44 -12.91 25.19
C ALA A 385 -0.03 -12.75 25.63
N GLY A 386 -0.96 -12.47 24.70
CA GLY A 386 -2.39 -12.37 24.96
C GLY A 386 -2.94 -10.96 25.18
N GLU A 387 -2.17 -9.90 24.91
CA GLU A 387 -2.71 -8.55 24.85
C GLU A 387 -3.80 -8.45 23.78
N THR A 388 -4.85 -7.68 24.08
CA THR A 388 -6.03 -7.56 23.23
C THR A 388 -6.17 -6.15 22.68
N LEU A 389 -6.57 -6.06 21.41
CA LEU A 389 -6.98 -4.81 20.77
C LEU A 389 -8.31 -4.27 21.33
N ILE A 390 -9.06 -5.08 22.09
CA ILE A 390 -10.38 -4.69 22.60
C ILE A 390 -10.26 -3.52 23.58
N GLY A 391 -11.08 -2.49 23.36
CA GLY A 391 -11.09 -1.22 24.10
C GLY A 391 -10.13 -0.17 23.54
N HIS A 392 -9.32 -0.49 22.52
CA HIS A 392 -8.48 0.52 21.87
C HIS A 392 -9.28 1.34 20.86
N THR A 393 -9.00 2.65 20.82
CA THR A 393 -9.46 3.51 19.73
C THR A 393 -8.77 3.09 18.43
N VAL A 394 -9.48 3.16 17.31
CA VAL A 394 -8.95 2.86 15.99
C VAL A 394 -9.43 3.85 14.95
N THR A 395 -8.55 4.12 14.00
CA THR A 395 -8.90 4.70 12.71
C THR A 395 -8.56 3.69 11.61
N VAL A 396 -9.56 3.34 10.81
CA VAL A 396 -9.44 2.40 9.70
C VAL A 396 -9.61 3.16 8.39
N SER A 397 -8.72 2.91 7.44
CA SER A 397 -8.83 3.33 6.04
C SER A 397 -8.96 2.10 5.16
N GLY A 398 -9.89 2.14 4.20
CA GLY A 398 -9.96 1.13 3.14
C GLY A 398 -11.20 1.26 2.25
N GLY A 399 -11.74 0.14 1.81
CA GLY A 399 -12.84 0.07 0.85
C GLY A 399 -14.05 -0.71 1.35
N LEU A 400 -15.07 -0.85 0.51
CA LEU A 400 -16.23 -1.69 0.77
C LEU A 400 -16.10 -3.02 0.04
N GLU A 401 -16.28 -4.11 0.79
CA GLU A 401 -16.41 -5.46 0.24
C GLU A 401 -17.80 -5.68 -0.33
N ARG A 402 -17.84 -6.29 -1.52
CA ARG A 402 -19.09 -6.75 -2.12
C ARG A 402 -19.41 -8.18 -1.69
N PRO A 403 -20.69 -8.56 -1.57
CA PRO A 403 -21.90 -7.73 -1.60
C PRO A 403 -22.35 -7.23 -0.20
N ILE A 404 -21.66 -7.60 0.88
CA ILE A 404 -22.17 -7.52 2.26
C ILE A 404 -21.96 -6.14 2.92
N ALA A 405 -21.52 -5.12 2.17
CA ALA A 405 -21.24 -3.76 2.66
C ALA A 405 -20.37 -3.74 3.94
N ARG A 406 -19.37 -4.64 3.99
CA ARG A 406 -18.35 -4.65 5.04
C ARG A 406 -17.22 -3.72 4.66
N VAL A 407 -16.57 -3.11 5.66
CA VAL A 407 -15.37 -2.30 5.41
C VAL A 407 -14.17 -3.24 5.39
N VAL A 408 -13.43 -3.29 4.28
CA VAL A 408 -12.13 -3.97 4.20
C VAL A 408 -11.06 -2.97 4.59
N ALA A 409 -10.21 -3.35 5.55
CA ALA A 409 -9.14 -2.50 6.02
C ALA A 409 -7.88 -2.64 5.16
N ASP A 410 -7.39 -1.54 4.61
CA ASP A 410 -6.04 -1.45 4.05
C ASP A 410 -5.04 -1.08 5.15
N VAL A 411 -5.40 -0.08 5.97
CA VAL A 411 -4.61 0.42 7.08
C VAL A 411 -5.47 0.57 8.33
N ILE A 412 -4.94 0.12 9.46
CA ILE A 412 -5.52 0.32 10.78
C ILE A 412 -4.49 1.06 11.63
N VAL A 413 -4.85 2.23 12.14
CA VAL A 413 -4.09 2.92 13.16
C VAL A 413 -4.73 2.64 14.52
N VAL A 414 -3.99 2.02 15.41
CA VAL A 414 -4.44 1.68 16.77
C VAL A 414 -3.92 2.74 17.73
N GLY A 415 -4.85 3.43 18.38
CA GLY A 415 -4.58 4.43 19.39
C GLY A 415 -4.66 3.87 20.82
N PRO A 416 -4.68 4.76 21.83
CA PRO A 416 -4.71 4.36 23.23
C PRO A 416 -5.98 3.58 23.60
N LYS A 417 -5.91 2.88 24.72
CA LYS A 417 -7.07 2.20 25.31
C LYS A 417 -8.01 3.21 25.96
N GLU A 418 -9.27 3.20 25.57
CA GLU A 418 -10.32 3.97 26.24
C GLU A 418 -10.57 3.36 27.63
N ARG A 419 -10.66 4.22 28.66
CA ARG A 419 -10.71 3.80 30.07
C ARG A 419 -12.13 3.54 30.56
#